data_AF-A0A2D9YEE5-F1
#
_entry.id   AF-A0A2D9YEE5-F1
#
_cell.length_a   1.000
_cell.length_b   1.000
_cell.length_c   1.000
_cell.angle_alpha   90.00
_cell.angle_beta   90.00
_cell.angle_gamma   90.00
#
_symmetry.space_group_name_H-M   'P 1'
#
loop_
_entity.id
_entity.type
_entity.pdbx_description
1 polymer ?
#
loop_
_entity_poly.entity_id
_entity_poly.type
_entity_poly.pdbx_seq_one_letter_code
_entity_poly.pdbx_strand_id
1 'polypeptide(L)'
;MSTWVILAFLTFEYTIYGTGLDLANLFQSVAWLLPLLAVLIGLIPGCGPQILVTTMYINGLIPFSALLGNAISNDGDALFPALAISPKIAVVATLLSTIPALILSYCFYFLAPSFLS
;
A
#
# COMPACT_ATOMS: atom_id res chain seq x y z
N MET A 1 -18.31 -1.38 16.46
CA MET A 1 -17.79 -1.85 15.15
C MET A 1 -16.26 -1.99 15.17
N SER A 2 -15.66 -2.39 16.32
CA SER A 2 -14.20 -2.40 16.50
C SER A 2 -13.68 -3.71 17.10
N THR A 3 -14.55 -4.52 17.73
CA THR A 3 -14.16 -5.71 18.48
C THR A 3 -13.60 -6.83 17.60
N TRP A 4 -14.14 -7.05 16.40
CA TRP A 4 -13.61 -8.07 15.50
C TRP A 4 -12.28 -7.66 14.85
N VAL A 5 -12.05 -6.36 14.65
CA VAL A 5 -10.77 -5.84 14.12
C VAL A 5 -9.66 -6.05 15.15
N ILE A 6 -9.95 -5.76 16.42
CA ILE A 6 -9.04 -6.00 17.54
C ILE A 6 -8.73 -7.49 17.68
N LEU A 7 -9.73 -8.36 17.55
CA LEU A 7 -9.56 -9.81 17.59
C LEU A 7 -8.69 -10.32 16.43
N ALA A 8 -8.94 -9.85 15.20
CA ALA A 8 -8.15 -10.20 14.03
C ALA A 8 -6.68 -9.78 14.18
N PHE A 9 -6.43 -8.56 14.67
CA PHE A 9 -5.10 -8.07 14.99
C PHE A 9 -4.39 -8.91 16.05
N LEU A 10 -5.08 -9.25 17.15
CA LEU A 10 -4.53 -10.09 18.22
C LEU A 10 -4.18 -11.50 17.73
N THR A 11 -5.04 -12.13 16.92
CA THR A 11 -4.73 -13.45 16.35
C THR A 11 -3.57 -13.40 15.36
N PHE A 12 -3.45 -12.33 14.58
CA PHE A 12 -2.34 -12.16 13.65
C PHE A 12 -1.01 -12.03 14.39
N GLU A 13 -0.94 -11.13 15.38
CA GLU A 13 0.21 -10.94 16.28
C GLU A 13 0.60 -12.25 16.98
N TYR A 14 -0.37 -12.99 17.52
CA TYR A 14 -0.12 -14.25 18.21
C TYR A 14 0.41 -15.34 17.28
N THR A 15 -0.03 -15.34 16.03
CA THR A 15 0.45 -16.28 15.00
C THR A 15 1.86 -15.93 14.54
N ILE A 16 2.20 -14.65 14.40
CA ILE A 16 3.56 -14.18 14.08
C ILE A 16 4.52 -14.54 15.22
N TYR A 17 4.14 -14.27 16.47
CA TYR A 17 4.94 -14.63 17.65
C TYR A 17 5.14 -16.16 17.78
N GLY A 18 4.11 -16.95 17.47
CA GLY A 18 4.16 -18.41 17.56
C GLY A 18 4.90 -19.12 16.42
N THR A 19 5.08 -18.47 15.26
CA THR A 19 5.72 -19.08 14.08
C THR A 19 7.18 -18.71 13.90
N GLY A 20 7.70 -17.70 14.61
CA GLY A 20 9.10 -17.26 14.50
C GLY A 20 9.51 -16.84 13.08
N LEU A 21 8.52 -16.61 12.21
CA LEU A 21 8.69 -16.26 10.82
C LEU A 21 9.05 -14.77 10.75
N ASP A 22 10.32 -14.51 10.48
CA ASP A 22 10.87 -13.19 10.31
C ASP A 22 10.46 -12.65 8.92
N LEU A 23 9.18 -12.29 8.77
CA LEU A 23 8.62 -11.73 7.53
C LEU A 23 9.39 -10.46 7.11
N ALA A 24 9.96 -9.73 8.07
CA ALA A 24 10.86 -8.61 7.81
C ALA A 24 12.08 -9.03 6.97
N ASN A 25 12.68 -10.20 7.22
CA ASN A 25 13.80 -10.73 6.45
C ASN A 25 13.40 -11.24 5.06
N LEU A 26 12.19 -11.82 4.91
CA LEU A 26 11.65 -12.19 3.60
C LEU A 26 11.35 -10.96 2.75
N PHE A 27 10.78 -9.92 3.36
CA PHE A 27 10.46 -8.66 2.68
C PHE A 27 11.71 -7.81 2.40
N GLN A 28 12.82 -7.96 3.15
CA GLN A 28 14.10 -7.34 2.79
C GLN A 28 14.61 -7.78 1.41
N SER A 29 14.41 -9.04 1.03
CA SER A 29 14.84 -9.56 -0.29
C SER A 29 14.10 -8.94 -1.47
N VAL A 30 12.87 -8.48 -1.25
CA VAL A 30 11.97 -7.86 -2.25
C VAL A 30 11.59 -6.42 -1.89
N ALA A 31 12.32 -5.80 -0.95
CA ALA A 31 12.06 -4.46 -0.39
C ALA A 31 11.88 -3.39 -1.48
N TRP A 32 12.65 -3.51 -2.56
CA TRP A 32 12.63 -2.61 -3.70
C TRP A 32 11.41 -2.76 -4.64
N LEU A 33 10.70 -3.90 -4.58
CA LEU A 33 9.47 -4.17 -5.35
C LEU A 33 8.20 -3.72 -4.62
N LEU A 34 8.27 -3.54 -3.29
CA LEU A 34 7.12 -3.17 -2.47
C LEU A 34 6.52 -1.80 -2.82
N PRO A 35 7.33 -0.72 -3.01
CA PRO A 35 6.87 0.55 -3.58
C PRO A 35 6.07 0.40 -4.87
N LEU A 36 6.60 -0.38 -5.82
CA LEU A 36 5.97 -0.61 -7.12
C LEU A 36 4.62 -1.33 -6.97
N LEU A 37 4.60 -2.43 -6.23
CA LEU A 37 3.39 -3.23 -6.01
C LEU A 37 2.30 -2.42 -5.29
N ALA A 38 2.68 -1.62 -4.29
CA ALA A 38 1.74 -0.80 -3.56
C ALA A 38 1.14 0.31 -4.43
N VAL A 39 1.95 0.94 -5.30
CA VAL A 39 1.42 1.86 -6.32
C VAL A 39 0.47 1.14 -7.27
N LEU A 40 0.85 -0.03 -7.79
CA LEU A 40 -0.03 -0.84 -8.67
C LEU A 40 -1.37 -1.19 -8.03
N ILE A 41 -1.37 -1.54 -6.75
CA ILE A 41 -2.58 -1.81 -5.97
C ILE A 41 -3.43 -0.53 -5.82
N GLY A 42 -2.81 0.65 -5.76
CA GLY A 42 -3.49 1.94 -5.66
C GLY A 42 -4.25 2.35 -6.92
N LEU A 43 -3.90 1.81 -8.09
CA LEU A 43 -4.67 2.01 -9.33
C LEU A 43 -6.03 1.31 -9.31
N ILE A 44 -6.26 0.39 -8.37
CA ILE A 44 -7.54 -0.30 -8.23
C ILE A 44 -8.52 0.66 -7.52
N PRO A 45 -9.67 0.99 -8.14
CA PRO A 45 -10.64 1.90 -7.52
C PRO A 45 -11.24 1.32 -6.25
N GLY A 46 -11.45 2.20 -5.26
CA GLY A 46 -12.16 1.91 -4.01
C GLY A 46 -11.30 2.03 -2.74
N CYS A 47 -11.94 1.92 -1.59
CA CYS A 47 -11.29 2.01 -0.28
C CYS A 47 -10.56 0.72 0.14
N GLY A 48 -10.92 -0.43 -0.43
CA GLY A 48 -10.36 -1.74 -0.09
C GLY A 48 -8.83 -1.82 -0.28
N PRO A 49 -8.29 -1.47 -1.46
CA PRO A 49 -6.85 -1.46 -1.71
C PRO A 49 -6.05 -0.59 -0.72
N GLN A 50 -6.56 0.60 -0.38
CA GLN A 50 -5.93 1.50 0.58
C GLN A 50 -5.92 0.90 2.00
N ILE A 51 -7.04 0.32 2.44
CA ILE A 51 -7.16 -0.32 3.77
C ILE A 51 -6.21 -1.51 3.87
N LEU A 52 -6.09 -2.31 2.80
CA LEU A 52 -5.17 -3.44 2.75
C LEU A 52 -3.71 -3.01 2.93
N VAL A 53 -3.25 -2.02 2.15
CA VAL A 53 -1.87 -1.51 2.22
C VAL A 53 -1.59 -0.86 3.57
N THR A 54 -2.54 -0.08 4.09
CA THR A 54 -2.43 0.53 5.43
C THR A 54 -2.32 -0.53 6.52
N THR A 55 -3.10 -1.61 6.42
CA THR A 55 -3.04 -2.73 7.36
C THR A 55 -1.70 -3.43 7.28
N MET A 56 -1.17 -3.70 6.08
CA MET A 56 0.15 -4.29 5.91
C MET A 56 1.27 -3.42 6.48
N TYR A 57 1.17 -2.09 6.36
CA TYR A 57 2.12 -1.16 6.97
C TYR A 57 2.05 -1.18 8.50
N ILE A 58 0.85 -1.13 9.09
CA ILE A 58 0.67 -1.18 10.55
C ILE A 58 1.20 -2.51 11.13
N ASN A 59 1.11 -3.59 10.37
CA ASN A 59 1.66 -4.90 10.75
C ASN A 59 3.18 -5.05 10.47
N GLY A 60 3.87 -3.97 10.07
CA GLY A 60 5.32 -3.99 9.82
C GLY A 60 5.75 -4.80 8.60
N LEU A 61 4.81 -5.18 7.71
CA LEU A 61 5.09 -6.03 6.56
C LEU A 61 5.67 -5.23 5.39
N ILE A 62 5.25 -3.97 5.22
CA ILE A 62 5.67 -3.12 4.12
C ILE A 62 6.24 -1.81 4.65
N PRO A 63 7.22 -1.20 3.97
CA PRO A 63 7.79 0.07 4.40
C PRO A 63 6.83 1.24 4.16
N PHE A 64 7.03 2.35 4.89
CA PHE A 64 6.25 3.59 4.72
C PHE A 64 6.25 4.09 3.27
N SER A 65 7.35 3.92 2.54
CA SER A 65 7.46 4.28 1.12
C SER A 65 6.38 3.60 0.27
N ALA A 66 6.05 2.33 0.55
CA ALA A 66 4.99 1.60 -0.15
C ALA A 66 3.60 2.15 0.16
N LEU A 67 3.33 2.45 1.43
CA LEU A 67 2.09 3.12 1.85
C LEU A 67 1.92 4.49 1.18
N LEU A 68 3.00 5.29 1.17
CA LEU A 68 3.02 6.61 0.55
C LEU A 68 2.72 6.52 -0.95
N GLY A 69 3.35 5.58 -1.66
CA GLY A 69 3.10 5.35 -3.07
C GLY A 69 1.64 4.99 -3.35
N ASN A 70 1.09 4.03 -2.60
CA ASN A 70 -0.32 3.65 -2.71
C ASN A 70 -1.24 4.85 -2.49
N ALA A 71 -1.03 5.62 -1.42
CA ALA A 71 -1.86 6.78 -1.07
C ALA A 71 -1.86 7.90 -2.11
N ILE A 72 -0.73 8.12 -2.81
CA ILE A 72 -0.64 9.14 -3.86
C ILE A 72 -1.29 8.65 -5.16
N SER A 73 -1.15 7.36 -5.48
CA SER A 73 -1.75 6.77 -6.69
C SER A 73 -3.25 6.46 -6.56
N ASN A 74 -3.78 6.44 -5.33
CA ASN A 74 -5.17 6.07 -5.07
C ASN A 74 -6.08 7.29 -5.29
N ASP A 75 -6.70 7.35 -6.48
CA ASP A 75 -7.71 8.36 -6.82
C ASP A 75 -9.07 8.13 -6.09
N GLY A 76 -9.21 7.04 -5.33
CA GLY A 76 -10.38 6.72 -4.50
C GLY A 76 -11.65 6.42 -5.28
N ASP A 77 -12.81 6.62 -4.63
CA ASP A 77 -14.12 6.41 -5.23
C ASP A 77 -14.45 7.41 -6.36
N ALA A 78 -13.67 8.49 -6.47
CA ALA A 78 -13.78 9.48 -7.55
C ALA A 78 -13.45 8.88 -8.93
N LEU A 79 -12.77 7.72 -8.96
CA LEU A 79 -12.51 7.00 -10.19
C LEU A 79 -13.78 6.33 -10.75
N PHE A 80 -14.79 5.97 -9.93
CA PHE A 80 -16.01 5.32 -10.41
C PHE A 80 -16.84 6.21 -11.37
N PRO A 81 -17.14 7.48 -11.05
CA PRO A 81 -17.81 8.39 -11.98
C PRO A 81 -16.97 8.69 -13.23
N ALA A 82 -15.65 8.85 -13.08
CA ALA A 82 -14.76 9.16 -14.19
C ALA A 82 -14.67 8.00 -15.19
N LEU A 83 -14.60 6.77 -14.70
CA LEU A 83 -14.59 5.56 -15.53
C LEU A 83 -15.95 5.36 -16.25
N ALA A 84 -17.06 5.72 -15.58
CA ALA A 84 -18.41 5.63 -16.15
C ALA A 84 -18.66 6.64 -17.28
N ILE A 85 -18.10 7.84 -17.20
CA ILE A 85 -18.26 8.89 -18.22
C ILE A 85 -17.28 8.69 -19.38
N SER A 86 -16.00 8.42 -19.06
CA SER A 86 -14.95 8.34 -20.07
C SER A 86 -13.76 7.51 -19.56
N PRO A 87 -13.70 6.20 -19.85
CA PRO A 87 -12.67 5.32 -19.32
C PRO A 87 -11.26 5.70 -19.78
N LYS A 88 -11.12 6.25 -21.00
CA LYS A 88 -9.83 6.75 -21.49
C LYS A 88 -9.29 7.92 -20.65
N ILE A 89 -10.15 8.84 -20.21
CA ILE A 89 -9.73 10.02 -19.45
C ILE A 89 -9.39 9.61 -18.00
N ALA A 90 -10.19 8.69 -17.42
CA ALA A 90 -9.91 8.13 -16.10
C ALA A 90 -8.54 7.43 -16.06
N VAL A 91 -8.23 6.58 -17.05
CA VAL A 91 -6.93 5.90 -17.12
C VAL A 91 -5.76 6.89 -17.29
N VAL A 92 -5.93 7.94 -18.08
CA VAL A 92 -4.89 8.98 -18.25
C VAL A 92 -4.68 9.79 -16.97
N ALA A 93 -5.76 10.13 -16.24
CA ALA A 93 -5.68 10.83 -14.97
C ALA A 93 -4.93 9.99 -13.92
N THR A 94 -5.26 8.71 -13.81
CA THR A 94 -4.59 7.79 -12.89
C THR A 94 -3.14 7.53 -13.28
N LEU A 95 -2.81 7.44 -14.58
CA LEU A 95 -1.42 7.35 -15.02
C LEU A 95 -0.62 8.61 -14.67
N LEU A 96 -1.24 9.79 -14.77
CA LEU A 96 -0.62 11.06 -14.40
C LEU A 96 -0.34 11.17 -12.89
N SER A 97 -1.19 10.61 -12.02
CA SER A 97 -0.95 10.54 -10.56
C SER A 97 0.01 9.41 -10.18
N THR A 98 0.06 8.33 -10.96
CA THR A 98 0.95 7.17 -10.75
C THR A 98 2.43 7.52 -10.94
N ILE A 99 2.77 8.36 -11.92
CA ILE A 99 4.17 8.77 -12.18
C ILE A 99 4.79 9.49 -10.97
N PRO A 100 4.19 10.58 -10.42
CA PRO A 100 4.72 11.23 -9.22
C PRO A 100 4.64 10.32 -7.99
N ALA A 101 3.64 9.43 -7.89
CA ALA A 101 3.58 8.43 -6.83
C ALA A 101 4.82 7.51 -6.81
N LEU A 102 5.20 6.98 -7.98
CA LEU A 102 6.40 6.15 -8.11
C LEU A 102 7.67 6.92 -7.78
N ILE A 103 7.82 8.13 -8.31
CA ILE A 103 9.00 8.97 -8.07
C ILE A 103 9.16 9.25 -6.57
N LEU A 104 8.09 9.68 -5.91
CA LEU A 104 8.12 10.02 -4.48
C LEU A 104 8.32 8.77 -3.61
N SER A 105 7.64 7.68 -3.93
CA SER A 105 7.74 6.41 -3.20
C SER A 105 9.16 5.83 -3.27
N TYR A 106 9.77 5.79 -4.47
CA TYR A 106 11.16 5.35 -4.63
C TYR A 106 12.17 6.33 -4.05
N CYS A 107 11.94 7.64 -4.19
CA CYS A 107 12.80 8.66 -3.57
C CYS A 107 12.81 8.50 -2.04
N PHE A 108 11.65 8.30 -1.42
CA PHE A 108 11.55 8.02 0.02
C PHE A 108 12.18 6.68 0.41
N TYR A 109 12.03 5.66 -0.41
CA TYR A 109 12.67 4.36 -0.19
C TYR A 109 14.20 4.49 -0.11
N PHE A 110 14.83 5.32 -0.96
CA PHE A 110 16.28 5.55 -0.92
C PHE A 110 16.72 6.55 0.16
N LEU A 111 15.93 7.58 0.44
CA LEU A 111 16.30 8.64 1.39
C LEU A 111 16.12 8.21 2.85
N ALA A 112 15.11 7.37 3.13
CA ALA A 112 14.80 6.94 4.49
C ALA A 112 14.22 5.50 4.49
N PRO A 113 15.03 4.48 4.18
CA PRO A 113 14.60 3.07 4.20
C PRO A 113 14.17 2.58 5.59
N SER A 114 14.56 3.29 6.65
CA SER A 114 14.27 2.98 8.06
C SER A 114 13.22 3.90 8.70
N PHE A 115 12.47 4.68 7.91
CA PHE A 115 11.42 5.55 8.44
C PHE A 115 10.18 4.69 8.76
N LEU A 116 10.08 4.25 10.02
CA LEU A 116 9.00 3.43 10.58
C LEU A 116 8.83 2.03 9.95
N SER A 117 9.94 1.30 9.74
CA SER A 117 9.95 -0.18 9.64
C SER A 117 10.35 -0.78 10.99
#